data_AF-A0A315DVM0-F1
#
_entry.id   AF-A0A315DVM0-F1
#
_cell.length_a   1.000
_cell.length_b   1.000
_cell.length_c   1.000
_cell.angle_alpha   90.00
_cell.angle_beta   90.00
_cell.angle_gamma   90.00
#
_symmetry.space_group_name_H-M   'P 1'
#
loop_
_entity.id
_entity.type
_entity.pdbx_description
1 polymer ?
#
loop_
_entity_poly.entity_id
_entity_poly.type
_entity_poly.pdbx_seq_one_letter_code
_entity_poly.pdbx_strand_id
1 'polypeptide(L)'
;MATRKKAAVAEAVAVAVAGTPRKSRSPRKAAAVVANTPPPIVESKAEQPKLATKRRRAPKSAPGLVQGSLPTPGVDQALERKLAKQPPRALASPIRVFQMYVEPWQRELLDASFYPLDVSRVAPKELGLTVWTQLQTNDATQGALLWGAVSWRFAEQTGMAGADWVRLIEQQPGADVYFSCADTAQEAVFHNPWLQTQVQLPRLQVLAQAFFEAAGLPVALLGSITPSSLYCTAPMVVGTPQFWAAYLPWLRKVLTTADKRMPAALRDELHAPLPVGSAESAASYVQLMVQMLLPVFLRSQGQDFKALRLALPERERELNVHQKLLREMKDVAHRTQSAWLAACWVNYRNLYLGQTQSKPWVQKHLRSITPSEIKFA
;
A
#
# COMPACT_ATOMS: atom_id res chain seq x y z
N MET A 1 -37.20 18.77 64.96
CA MET A 1 -36.53 17.86 65.91
C MET A 1 -35.78 16.82 65.09
N ALA A 2 -34.46 16.60 65.14
CA ALA A 2 -33.36 17.21 65.86
C ALA A 2 -32.05 17.02 65.03
N THR A 3 -31.24 18.08 65.00
CA THR A 3 -29.75 18.17 64.95
C THR A 3 -28.94 17.34 63.92
N ARG A 4 -28.32 17.96 62.90
CA ARG A 4 -27.00 18.67 62.88
C ARG A 4 -25.81 17.85 63.41
N LYS A 5 -24.78 17.63 62.56
CA LYS A 5 -23.44 18.25 62.76
C LYS A 5 -22.55 18.16 61.50
N LYS A 6 -22.00 19.34 61.15
CA LYS A 6 -20.85 19.60 60.28
C LYS A 6 -19.55 19.17 60.98
N ALA A 7 -18.50 18.87 60.22
CA ALA A 7 -17.16 19.41 60.45
C ALA A 7 -16.31 19.29 59.18
N ALA A 8 -15.77 20.44 58.76
CA ALA A 8 -14.64 20.58 57.86
C ALA A 8 -13.41 20.93 58.71
N VAL A 9 -12.22 20.50 58.31
CA VAL A 9 -10.95 21.17 58.66
C VAL A 9 -9.99 21.01 57.48
N ALA A 10 -9.34 22.13 57.16
CA ALA A 10 -8.31 22.32 56.16
C ALA A 10 -6.96 22.59 56.84
N GLU A 11 -5.85 22.27 56.18
CA GLU A 11 -4.48 22.86 56.26
C GLU A 11 -3.61 22.07 55.26
N ALA A 12 -2.99 22.57 54.19
CA ALA A 12 -2.13 23.75 53.91
C ALA A 12 -0.66 23.58 54.36
N VAL A 13 0.25 24.18 53.56
CA VAL A 13 1.72 24.37 53.71
C VAL A 13 2.61 23.22 53.16
N ALA A 14 3.75 23.40 52.46
CA ALA A 14 4.39 24.44 51.64
C ALA A 14 5.62 23.78 50.94
N VAL A 15 5.90 24.07 49.66
CA VAL A 15 7.04 24.86 49.09
C VAL A 15 8.47 24.37 49.41
N ALA A 16 9.23 23.99 48.36
CA ALA A 16 10.64 24.35 48.06
C ALA A 16 11.09 23.55 46.79
N VAL A 17 11.31 24.14 45.60
CA VAL A 17 12.37 25.07 45.12
C VAL A 17 13.70 24.38 44.73
N ALA A 18 14.00 24.52 43.44
CA ALA A 18 15.29 24.66 42.74
C ALA A 18 16.36 23.55 42.74
N GLY A 19 16.75 23.17 41.52
CA GLY A 19 18.03 22.51 41.22
C GLY A 19 18.28 22.40 39.71
N THR A 20 18.92 23.39 39.11
CA THR A 20 19.66 23.29 37.84
C THR A 20 21.05 23.91 38.06
N PRO A 21 22.04 23.76 37.16
CA PRO A 21 22.40 22.65 36.29
C PRO A 21 23.89 22.26 36.47
N ARG A 22 24.28 21.01 36.16
CA ARG A 22 25.71 20.63 36.11
C ARG A 22 26.15 20.39 34.66
N LYS A 23 26.88 21.37 34.11
CA LYS A 23 27.71 21.27 32.90
C LYS A 23 28.83 20.24 33.14
N SER A 24 29.01 19.29 32.22
CA SER A 24 30.29 18.58 32.08
C SER A 24 30.62 18.33 30.60
N ARG A 25 31.60 19.12 30.15
CA ARG A 25 32.66 18.89 29.15
C ARG A 25 32.54 17.68 28.21
N SER A 26 32.49 18.01 26.92
CA SER A 26 33.03 17.20 25.82
C SER A 26 34.56 17.05 25.92
N PRO A 27 35.12 16.00 25.33
CA PRO A 27 36.37 16.13 24.58
C PRO A 27 36.23 15.71 23.12
N ARG A 28 36.96 16.45 22.31
CA ARG A 28 37.14 16.43 20.85
C ARG A 28 38.34 15.52 20.51
N LYS A 29 38.25 14.69 19.46
CA LYS A 29 39.35 14.14 18.61
C LYS A 29 38.66 13.33 17.49
N ALA A 30 38.67 13.69 16.20
CA ALA A 30 39.73 13.92 15.22
C ALA A 30 40.41 12.62 14.72
N ALA A 31 40.12 12.22 13.47
CA ALA A 31 40.99 11.59 12.43
C ALA A 31 40.09 10.93 11.35
N ALA A 32 40.04 11.45 10.11
CA ALA A 32 40.86 11.07 8.94
C ALA A 32 40.48 9.68 8.37
N VAL A 33 39.69 9.61 7.28
CA VAL A 33 40.12 9.54 5.86
C VAL A 33 41.17 8.46 5.60
N VAL A 34 40.76 7.34 5.02
CA VAL A 34 41.56 6.56 4.07
C VAL A 34 40.63 6.03 2.97
N ALA A 35 40.82 6.58 1.78
CA ALA A 35 40.32 6.05 0.53
C ALA A 35 41.15 4.80 0.15
N ASN A 36 40.51 3.77 -0.39
CA ASN A 36 41.19 2.69 -1.08
C ASN A 36 40.36 2.22 -2.29
N THR A 37 40.84 2.62 -3.46
CA THR A 37 40.75 1.97 -4.77
C THR A 37 42.21 1.80 -5.22
N PRO A 38 42.60 1.04 -6.28
CA PRO A 38 41.89 0.16 -7.23
C PRO A 38 42.72 -1.18 -7.37
N PRO A 39 42.82 -1.97 -8.49
CA PRO A 39 42.27 -1.86 -9.84
C PRO A 39 41.81 -3.24 -10.45
N PRO A 40 41.85 -3.51 -11.77
CA PRO A 40 40.68 -3.98 -12.56
C PRO A 40 40.96 -5.37 -13.23
N ILE A 41 40.31 -5.63 -14.39
CA ILE A 41 40.56 -6.72 -15.38
C ILE A 41 39.67 -7.94 -15.07
N VAL A 42 38.85 -8.52 -15.97
CA VAL A 42 39.05 -8.90 -17.38
C VAL A 42 37.69 -8.98 -18.11
N GLU A 43 37.61 -8.40 -19.31
CA GLU A 43 36.62 -8.72 -20.34
C GLU A 43 36.88 -10.13 -20.91
N SER A 44 35.86 -11.00 -20.92
CA SER A 44 35.87 -12.19 -21.80
C SER A 44 34.70 -12.14 -22.78
N LYS A 45 35.05 -11.84 -24.03
CA LYS A 45 34.31 -12.20 -25.24
C LYS A 45 34.40 -13.71 -25.46
N ALA A 46 33.27 -14.38 -25.64
CA ALA A 46 33.12 -15.59 -26.47
C ALA A 46 31.63 -15.75 -26.79
N GLU A 47 31.17 -15.36 -27.97
CA GLU A 47 31.11 -16.14 -29.21
C GLU A 47 29.82 -16.99 -29.30
N GLN A 48 28.99 -16.61 -30.27
CA GLN A 48 27.74 -17.26 -30.63
C GLN A 48 28.00 -18.52 -31.47
N PRO A 49 27.21 -19.58 -31.30
CA PRO A 49 26.95 -20.52 -32.38
C PRO A 49 25.54 -20.32 -32.94
N LYS A 50 25.49 -19.94 -34.22
CA LYS A 50 24.34 -20.19 -35.12
C LYS A 50 24.24 -21.69 -35.36
N LEU A 51 23.04 -22.27 -35.36
CA LEU A 51 22.47 -22.96 -36.54
C LEU A 51 21.14 -23.68 -36.25
N ALA A 52 20.37 -23.79 -37.33
CA ALA A 52 19.41 -24.84 -37.68
C ALA A 52 17.95 -24.69 -37.20
N THR A 53 17.21 -23.94 -38.02
CA THR A 53 15.82 -24.22 -38.43
C THR A 53 15.52 -25.71 -38.64
N LYS A 54 14.54 -26.25 -37.91
CA LYS A 54 13.72 -27.39 -38.35
C LYS A 54 12.25 -27.18 -37.98
N ARG A 55 11.45 -26.91 -39.01
CA ARG A 55 9.99 -27.04 -39.04
C ARG A 55 9.59 -28.45 -38.54
N ARG A 56 8.71 -28.54 -37.54
CA ARG A 56 7.88 -29.72 -37.29
C ARG A 56 6.41 -29.36 -37.34
N ARG A 57 5.71 -30.18 -38.12
CA ARG A 57 4.29 -30.15 -38.46
C ARG A 57 3.41 -30.40 -37.24
N ALA A 58 2.27 -29.71 -37.21
CA ALA A 58 1.15 -29.98 -36.31
C ALA A 58 0.47 -31.33 -36.65
N PRO A 59 0.01 -32.10 -35.66
CA PRO A 59 -0.99 -33.13 -35.86
C PRO A 59 -2.41 -32.60 -35.59
N LYS A 60 -3.32 -33.14 -36.40
CA LYS A 60 -4.74 -32.83 -36.54
C LYS A 60 -5.57 -33.11 -35.29
N SER A 61 -6.50 -32.21 -35.01
CA SER A 61 -7.64 -32.36 -34.11
C SER A 61 -8.80 -33.13 -34.74
N ALA A 62 -9.51 -33.91 -33.94
CA ALA A 62 -10.87 -34.41 -34.16
C ALA A 62 -11.61 -34.42 -32.78
N PRO A 63 -12.94 -34.58 -32.70
CA PRO A 63 -13.87 -33.46 -32.63
C PRO A 63 -14.79 -33.48 -31.40
N GLY A 64 -15.40 -32.31 -31.12
CA GLY A 64 -16.75 -32.23 -30.57
C GLY A 64 -16.88 -31.99 -29.07
N LEU A 65 -17.34 -30.79 -28.71
CA LEU A 65 -18.44 -30.58 -27.76
C LEU A 65 -18.96 -29.15 -27.93
N VAL A 66 -20.16 -29.08 -28.48
CA VAL A 66 -20.96 -27.86 -28.64
C VAL A 66 -21.51 -27.50 -27.26
N GLN A 67 -21.24 -26.28 -26.78
CA GLN A 67 -22.06 -25.64 -25.75
C GLN A 67 -22.38 -24.21 -26.19
N GLY A 68 -23.69 -23.92 -26.15
CA GLY A 68 -24.31 -22.77 -26.78
C GLY A 68 -23.84 -21.43 -26.22
N SER A 69 -23.54 -20.52 -27.14
CA SER A 69 -23.41 -19.10 -26.87
C SER A 69 -24.79 -18.50 -26.58
N LEU A 70 -25.02 -18.10 -25.33
CA LEU A 70 -25.98 -17.03 -25.08
C LEU A 70 -25.38 -15.72 -25.64
N PRO A 71 -26.16 -14.88 -26.35
CA PRO A 71 -25.65 -13.66 -26.94
C PRO A 71 -25.29 -12.67 -25.83
N THR A 72 -24.01 -12.28 -25.81
CA THR A 72 -23.50 -11.13 -25.07
C THR A 72 -24.31 -9.88 -25.46
N PRO A 73 -24.79 -9.04 -24.52
CA PRO A 73 -25.31 -7.74 -24.88
C PRO A 73 -24.18 -6.95 -25.55
N GLY A 74 -24.37 -6.60 -26.83
CA GLY A 74 -23.43 -5.80 -27.58
C GLY A 74 -23.23 -4.47 -26.87
N VAL A 75 -21.97 -4.09 -26.66
CA VAL A 75 -21.61 -2.72 -26.27
C VAL A 75 -22.24 -1.80 -27.30
N ASP A 76 -22.99 -0.80 -26.82
CA ASP A 76 -23.78 0.10 -27.63
C ASP A 76 -22.90 0.76 -28.71
N GLN A 77 -23.19 0.55 -29.99
CA GLN A 77 -22.40 1.08 -31.11
C GLN A 77 -22.28 2.61 -31.06
N ALA A 78 -23.22 3.28 -30.38
CA ALA A 78 -23.18 4.71 -30.12
C ALA A 78 -21.99 5.12 -29.22
N LEU A 79 -21.58 4.26 -28.28
CA LEU A 79 -20.48 4.51 -27.35
C LEU A 79 -19.12 4.27 -28.01
N GLU A 80 -18.98 3.22 -28.82
CA GLU A 80 -17.76 2.99 -29.63
C GLU A 80 -17.55 4.12 -30.64
N ARG A 81 -18.63 4.60 -31.27
CA ARG A 81 -18.58 5.77 -32.18
C ARG A 81 -18.24 7.07 -31.44
N LYS A 82 -18.61 7.23 -30.16
CA LYS A 82 -18.22 8.41 -29.35
C LYS A 82 -16.75 8.35 -28.93
N LEU A 83 -16.26 7.19 -28.51
CA LEU A 83 -14.85 6.98 -28.13
C LEU A 83 -13.89 7.09 -29.32
N ALA A 84 -14.33 6.69 -30.51
CA ALA A 84 -13.56 6.84 -31.74
C ALA A 84 -13.51 8.29 -32.25
N LYS A 85 -14.55 9.10 -31.98
CA LYS A 85 -14.64 10.50 -32.44
C LYS A 85 -13.94 11.49 -31.51
N GLN A 86 -13.85 11.18 -30.21
CA GLN A 86 -13.04 11.92 -29.24
C GLN A 86 -12.33 10.88 -28.38
N PRO A 87 -11.08 10.50 -28.70
CA PRO A 87 -10.31 9.69 -27.76
C PRO A 87 -10.33 10.42 -26.42
N PRO A 88 -10.55 9.72 -25.29
CA PRO A 88 -10.56 10.34 -23.98
C PRO A 88 -9.33 11.24 -23.85
N ARG A 89 -9.50 12.47 -23.36
CA ARG A 89 -8.41 13.44 -23.17
C ARG A 89 -7.22 12.81 -22.43
N ALA A 90 -7.50 11.80 -21.60
CA ALA A 90 -6.57 10.93 -20.90
C ALA A 90 -5.56 10.17 -21.79
N LEU A 91 -5.89 9.70 -22.99
CA LEU A 91 -4.93 8.96 -23.84
C LEU A 91 -3.93 9.88 -24.54
N ALA A 92 -4.31 11.13 -24.80
CA ALA A 92 -3.41 12.16 -25.32
C ALA A 92 -2.56 12.80 -24.21
N SER A 93 -2.85 12.49 -22.93
CA SER A 93 -2.11 13.00 -21.79
C SER A 93 -0.78 12.25 -21.60
N PRO A 94 0.29 12.93 -21.18
CA PRO A 94 1.51 12.27 -20.70
C PRO A 94 1.27 11.45 -19.42
N ILE A 95 0.19 11.71 -18.68
CA ILE A 95 -0.23 10.97 -17.49
C ILE A 95 -1.50 10.19 -17.83
N ARG A 96 -1.40 8.86 -17.84
CA ARG A 96 -2.50 7.96 -18.25
C ARG A 96 -2.97 7.11 -17.08
N VAL A 97 -4.15 7.41 -16.57
CA VAL A 97 -4.75 6.67 -15.45
C VAL A 97 -5.89 5.81 -15.97
N PHE A 98 -5.86 4.53 -15.62
CA PHE A 98 -6.87 3.54 -15.97
C PHE A 98 -7.82 3.32 -14.78
N GLN A 99 -9.12 3.22 -15.03
CA GLN A 99 -10.10 2.96 -13.99
C GLN A 99 -10.74 1.59 -14.21
N MET A 100 -10.44 0.68 -13.30
CA MET A 100 -10.82 -0.73 -13.38
C MET A 100 -12.29 -0.94 -13.04
N TYR A 101 -13.01 -1.67 -13.89
CA TYR A 101 -14.38 -2.11 -13.62
C TYR A 101 -14.58 -3.58 -14.01
N VAL A 102 -15.50 -4.25 -13.32
CA VAL A 102 -15.85 -5.67 -13.51
C VAL A 102 -17.25 -5.80 -14.09
N GLU A 103 -18.19 -5.02 -13.55
CA GLU A 103 -19.60 -5.12 -13.95
C GLU A 103 -19.96 -4.04 -14.97
N PRO A 104 -20.83 -4.32 -15.97
CA PRO A 104 -21.21 -3.34 -16.97
C PRO A 104 -21.77 -2.03 -16.39
N TRP A 105 -22.58 -2.11 -15.33
CA TRP A 105 -23.18 -0.94 -14.68
C TRP A 105 -22.15 -0.01 -14.01
N GLN A 106 -20.99 -0.54 -13.59
CA GLN A 106 -19.93 0.26 -12.98
C GLN A 106 -19.35 1.25 -13.99
N ARG A 107 -19.45 0.95 -15.30
CA ARG A 107 -18.94 1.81 -16.37
C ARG A 107 -19.56 3.20 -16.37
N GLU A 108 -20.82 3.31 -15.92
CA GLU A 108 -21.55 4.58 -15.83
C GLU A 108 -21.07 5.46 -14.67
N LEU A 109 -20.38 4.87 -13.69
CA LEU A 109 -19.86 5.55 -12.50
C LEU A 109 -18.39 5.96 -12.65
N LEU A 110 -17.76 5.65 -13.78
CA LEU A 110 -16.36 5.95 -14.02
C LEU A 110 -16.16 7.44 -14.23
N ASP A 111 -15.02 7.94 -13.76
CA ASP A 111 -14.61 9.31 -13.96
C ASP A 111 -14.15 9.49 -15.41
N ALA A 112 -14.73 10.48 -16.10
CA ALA A 112 -14.42 10.77 -17.50
C ALA A 112 -12.96 11.19 -17.74
N SER A 113 -12.23 11.55 -16.67
CA SER A 113 -10.81 11.90 -16.71
C SER A 113 -9.90 10.67 -16.80
N PHE A 114 -10.43 9.47 -16.55
CA PHE A 114 -9.68 8.22 -16.58
C PHE A 114 -10.10 7.34 -17.74
N TYR A 115 -9.19 6.43 -18.13
CA TYR A 115 -9.46 5.46 -19.18
C TYR A 115 -10.18 4.23 -18.61
N PRO A 116 -11.37 3.87 -19.10
CA PRO A 116 -12.09 2.70 -18.60
C PRO A 116 -11.34 1.40 -18.93
N LEU A 117 -11.07 0.58 -17.92
CA LEU A 117 -10.39 -0.71 -18.06
C LEU A 117 -11.29 -1.86 -17.59
N ASP A 118 -11.74 -2.67 -18.55
CA ASP A 118 -12.52 -3.88 -18.27
C ASP A 118 -11.59 -4.97 -17.72
N VAL A 119 -11.84 -5.38 -16.48
CA VAL A 119 -11.11 -6.46 -15.82
C VAL A 119 -12.00 -7.66 -15.50
N SER A 120 -13.21 -7.73 -16.07
CA SER A 120 -14.19 -8.82 -15.87
C SER A 120 -13.66 -10.21 -16.26
N ARG A 121 -12.69 -10.25 -17.18
CA ARG A 121 -12.07 -11.49 -17.67
C ARG A 121 -10.89 -11.97 -16.81
N VAL A 122 -10.50 -11.18 -15.79
CA VAL A 122 -9.42 -11.53 -14.88
C VAL A 122 -10.04 -12.15 -13.63
N ALA A 123 -9.57 -13.35 -13.27
CA ALA A 123 -10.04 -13.99 -12.04
C ALA A 123 -9.73 -13.09 -10.84
N PRO A 124 -10.66 -12.91 -9.87
CA PRO A 124 -10.45 -11.99 -8.73
C PRO A 124 -9.15 -12.21 -7.96
N LYS A 125 -8.75 -13.48 -7.80
CA LYS A 125 -7.51 -13.88 -7.13
C LYS A 125 -6.22 -13.47 -7.87
N GLU A 126 -6.32 -13.15 -9.16
CA GLU A 126 -5.21 -12.79 -10.05
C GLU A 126 -5.19 -11.30 -10.40
N LEU A 127 -6.21 -10.55 -9.95
CA LEU A 127 -6.47 -9.18 -10.38
C LEU A 127 -5.25 -8.27 -10.21
N GLY A 128 -4.56 -8.33 -9.08
CA GLY A 128 -3.38 -7.51 -8.80
C GLY A 128 -2.30 -7.64 -9.89
N LEU A 129 -1.56 -8.74 -9.91
CA LEU A 129 -0.40 -8.87 -10.81
C LEU A 129 -0.79 -8.93 -12.30
N THR A 130 -1.94 -9.54 -12.62
CA THR A 130 -2.36 -9.72 -14.02
C THR A 130 -2.72 -8.40 -14.67
N VAL A 131 -3.49 -7.53 -13.99
CA VAL A 131 -3.88 -6.23 -14.56
C VAL A 131 -2.64 -5.36 -14.79
N TRP A 132 -1.72 -5.29 -13.83
CA TRP A 132 -0.51 -4.50 -14.00
C TRP A 132 0.39 -5.03 -15.14
N THR A 133 0.49 -6.35 -15.28
CA THR A 133 1.25 -6.97 -16.38
C THR A 133 0.61 -6.67 -17.73
N GLN A 134 -0.73 -6.73 -17.82
CA GLN A 134 -1.46 -6.38 -19.04
C GLN A 134 -1.25 -4.92 -19.43
N LEU A 135 -1.32 -4.01 -18.46
CA LEU A 135 -1.10 -2.58 -18.70
C LEU A 135 0.33 -2.28 -19.16
N GLN A 136 1.34 -2.94 -18.61
CA GLN A 136 2.74 -2.75 -19.01
C GLN A 136 2.97 -3.05 -20.51
N THR A 137 2.23 -4.01 -21.08
CA THR A 137 2.34 -4.39 -22.50
C THR A 137 1.26 -3.77 -23.38
N ASN A 138 0.37 -2.95 -22.83
CA ASN A 138 -0.74 -2.36 -23.55
C ASN A 138 -0.27 -1.18 -24.41
N ASP A 139 -0.75 -1.06 -25.65
CA ASP A 139 -0.45 0.09 -26.51
C ASP A 139 -0.89 1.42 -25.90
N ALA A 140 -1.95 1.40 -25.09
CA ALA A 140 -2.46 2.58 -24.38
C ALA A 140 -1.51 3.12 -23.30
N THR A 141 -0.48 2.37 -22.86
CA THR A 141 0.56 2.89 -21.96
C THR A 141 1.80 3.40 -22.71
N GLN A 142 1.94 3.09 -24.00
CA GLN A 142 3.11 3.46 -24.78
C GLN A 142 3.19 4.97 -25.00
N GLY A 143 4.35 5.56 -24.69
CA GLY A 143 4.56 7.01 -24.78
C GLY A 143 4.01 7.82 -23.61
N ALA A 144 3.40 7.18 -22.60
CA ALA A 144 3.05 7.86 -21.36
C ALA A 144 4.32 8.11 -20.52
N LEU A 145 4.44 9.30 -19.94
CA LEU A 145 5.48 9.59 -18.94
C LEU A 145 5.15 8.89 -17.62
N LEU A 146 3.86 8.81 -17.31
CA LEU A 146 3.33 8.19 -16.10
C LEU A 146 2.08 7.40 -16.46
N TRP A 147 1.94 6.20 -15.91
CA TRP A 147 0.70 5.45 -16.02
C TRP A 147 0.38 4.68 -14.75
N GLY A 148 -0.89 4.36 -14.56
CA GLY A 148 -1.37 3.75 -13.33
C GLY A 148 -2.81 3.30 -13.42
N ALA A 149 -3.31 2.65 -12.37
CA ALA A 149 -4.69 2.21 -12.31
C ALA A 149 -5.33 2.46 -10.94
N VAL A 150 -6.64 2.70 -10.97
CA VAL A 150 -7.48 2.96 -9.80
C VAL A 150 -8.78 2.16 -9.88
N SER A 151 -9.48 2.03 -8.75
CA SER A 151 -10.78 1.36 -8.65
C SER A 151 -11.89 2.17 -9.34
N TRP A 152 -12.94 1.51 -9.86
CA TRP A 152 -14.19 2.17 -10.24
C TRP A 152 -14.78 3.00 -9.09
N ARG A 153 -14.47 2.65 -7.84
CA ARG A 153 -14.87 3.40 -6.64
C ARG A 153 -13.96 4.59 -6.31
N PHE A 154 -13.07 5.03 -7.20
CA PHE A 154 -12.10 6.08 -6.92
C PHE A 154 -12.71 7.32 -6.26
N ALA A 155 -13.77 7.89 -6.86
CA ALA A 155 -14.40 9.10 -6.33
C ALA A 155 -15.03 8.86 -4.95
N GLU A 156 -15.68 7.70 -4.76
CA GLU A 156 -16.24 7.30 -3.46
C GLU A 156 -15.13 7.13 -2.40
N GLN A 157 -14.04 6.46 -2.75
CA GLN A 157 -12.93 6.17 -1.84
C GLN A 157 -12.14 7.43 -1.48
N THR A 158 -12.01 8.38 -2.38
CA THR A 158 -11.13 9.55 -2.20
C THR A 158 -11.86 10.84 -1.86
N GLY A 159 -13.14 10.96 -2.24
CA GLY A 159 -13.86 12.22 -2.27
C GLY A 159 -13.36 13.19 -3.34
N MET A 160 -12.56 12.72 -4.31
CA MET A 160 -11.87 13.55 -5.30
C MET A 160 -12.29 13.17 -6.73
N ALA A 161 -12.40 14.18 -7.61
CA ALA A 161 -12.54 13.94 -9.05
C ALA A 161 -11.19 13.54 -9.67
N GLY A 162 -11.20 12.68 -10.66
CA GLY A 162 -10.00 12.18 -11.33
C GLY A 162 -9.14 13.30 -11.93
N ALA A 163 -9.79 14.34 -12.49
CA ALA A 163 -9.10 15.52 -13.02
C ALA A 163 -8.33 16.31 -11.94
N ASP A 164 -8.83 16.38 -10.71
CA ASP A 164 -8.12 17.04 -9.61
C ASP A 164 -6.90 16.22 -9.18
N TRP A 165 -7.03 14.89 -9.17
CA TRP A 165 -5.91 14.00 -8.82
C TRP A 165 -4.78 14.07 -9.84
N VAL A 166 -5.10 14.07 -11.13
CA VAL A 166 -4.10 14.26 -12.20
C VAL A 166 -3.44 15.63 -12.08
N ARG A 167 -4.20 16.68 -11.80
CA ARG A 167 -3.66 18.03 -11.59
C ARG A 167 -2.69 18.09 -10.41
N LEU A 168 -2.95 17.36 -9.32
CA LEU A 168 -2.02 17.27 -8.19
C LEU A 168 -0.68 16.62 -8.59
N ILE A 169 -0.71 15.60 -9.46
CA ILE A 169 0.51 14.99 -10.01
C ILE A 169 1.27 16.02 -10.87
N GLU A 170 0.57 16.73 -11.75
CA GLU A 170 1.17 17.76 -12.63
C GLU A 170 1.80 18.92 -11.85
N GLN A 171 1.22 19.29 -10.72
CA GLN A 171 1.72 20.36 -9.85
C GLN A 171 2.97 19.94 -9.04
N GLN A 172 3.29 18.65 -8.97
CA GLN A 172 4.41 18.13 -8.18
C GLN A 172 5.32 17.23 -9.03
N PRO A 173 5.93 17.76 -10.11
CA PRO A 173 6.69 16.93 -11.03
C PRO A 173 7.96 16.35 -10.40
N GLY A 174 8.47 15.28 -11.03
CA GLY A 174 9.78 14.71 -10.73
C GLY A 174 9.79 13.66 -9.62
N ALA A 175 8.65 13.02 -9.32
CA ALA A 175 8.63 11.72 -8.65
C ALA A 175 8.50 10.59 -9.69
N ASP A 176 9.06 9.42 -9.36
CA ASP A 176 8.98 8.21 -10.18
C ASP A 176 7.67 7.44 -9.94
N VAL A 177 7.09 7.61 -8.76
CA VAL A 177 5.81 7.00 -8.39
C VAL A 177 5.03 7.94 -7.49
N TYR A 178 3.76 8.13 -7.85
CA TYR A 178 2.75 8.86 -7.10
C TYR A 178 1.74 7.86 -6.58
N PHE A 179 1.36 7.99 -5.32
CA PHE A 179 0.33 7.13 -4.76
C PHE A 179 -0.54 7.84 -3.72
N SER A 180 -1.76 7.33 -3.57
CA SER A 180 -2.70 7.76 -2.52
C SER A 180 -3.35 6.55 -1.87
N CYS A 181 -3.81 6.72 -0.64
CA CYS A 181 -4.46 5.67 0.15
C CYS A 181 -5.58 6.33 0.96
N ALA A 182 -6.76 5.73 0.99
CA ALA A 182 -7.94 6.32 1.62
C ALA A 182 -7.94 6.18 3.16
N ASP A 183 -7.05 5.37 3.73
CA ASP A 183 -7.02 4.98 5.15
C ASP A 183 -6.39 6.01 6.10
N THR A 184 -6.55 7.31 5.84
CA THR A 184 -5.89 8.41 6.57
C THR A 184 -6.17 8.37 8.09
N ALA A 185 -7.38 7.99 8.49
CA ALA A 185 -7.75 7.87 9.91
C ALA A 185 -7.03 6.71 10.61
N GLN A 186 -6.81 5.61 9.90
CA GLN A 186 -6.20 4.39 10.43
C GLN A 186 -4.70 4.56 10.61
N GLU A 187 -4.06 5.23 9.65
CA GLU A 187 -2.66 5.63 9.71
C GLU A 187 -2.28 6.35 11.01
N ALA A 188 -3.16 7.22 11.54
CA ALA A 188 -2.88 7.95 12.78
C ALA A 188 -2.78 7.02 14.01
N VAL A 189 -3.52 5.91 14.00
CA VAL A 189 -3.72 5.05 15.18
C VAL A 189 -3.05 3.67 15.05
N PHE A 190 -2.71 3.22 13.86
CA PHE A 190 -2.01 1.96 13.66
C PHE A 190 -0.51 2.18 13.43
N HIS A 191 0.29 1.23 13.92
CA HIS A 191 1.74 1.25 13.73
C HIS A 191 2.06 1.11 12.24
N ASN A 192 1.37 0.20 11.54
CA ASN A 192 1.53 -0.06 10.13
C ASN A 192 0.25 -0.68 9.53
N PRO A 193 0.15 -0.75 8.18
CA PRO A 193 -0.96 -1.40 7.46
C PRO A 193 -1.25 -2.85 7.84
N TRP A 194 -0.22 -3.62 8.20
CA TRP A 194 -0.35 -5.04 8.55
C TRP A 194 -1.15 -5.22 9.83
N LEU A 195 -0.82 -4.45 10.87
CA LEU A 195 -1.51 -4.47 12.16
C LEU A 195 -2.93 -3.89 12.07
N GLN A 196 -3.17 -2.90 11.19
CA GLN A 196 -4.52 -2.44 10.88
C GLN A 196 -5.36 -3.60 10.32
N THR A 197 -4.87 -4.23 9.25
CA THR A 197 -5.64 -5.23 8.52
C THR A 197 -5.84 -6.50 9.36
N GLN A 198 -4.93 -6.81 10.29
CA GLN A 198 -5.09 -7.91 11.25
C GLN A 198 -6.33 -7.77 12.14
N VAL A 199 -6.76 -6.55 12.49
CA VAL A 199 -7.98 -6.33 13.28
C VAL A 199 -9.20 -6.88 12.54
N GLN A 200 -9.25 -6.67 11.23
CA GLN A 200 -10.34 -7.12 10.36
C GLN A 200 -10.18 -8.59 9.99
N LEU A 201 -8.94 -9.05 9.83
CA LEU A 201 -8.59 -10.39 9.38
C LEU A 201 -7.57 -11.03 10.34
N PRO A 202 -8.02 -11.67 11.43
CA PRO A 202 -7.14 -12.17 12.49
C PRO A 202 -6.06 -13.16 12.02
N ARG A 203 -6.31 -13.89 10.93
CA ARG A 203 -5.37 -14.86 10.33
C ARG A 203 -4.24 -14.20 9.54
N LEU A 204 -4.40 -12.92 9.16
CA LEU A 204 -3.44 -12.21 8.32
C LEU A 204 -2.03 -12.21 8.90
N GLN A 205 -1.87 -12.03 10.21
CA GLN A 205 -0.53 -11.92 10.80
C GLN A 205 0.30 -13.19 10.61
N VAL A 206 -0.32 -14.36 10.81
CA VAL A 206 0.34 -15.66 10.63
C VAL A 206 0.69 -15.88 9.16
N LEU A 207 -0.24 -15.54 8.25
CA LEU A 207 -0.03 -15.65 6.81
C LEU A 207 1.05 -14.68 6.31
N ALA A 208 1.03 -13.43 6.77
CA ALA A 208 2.00 -12.40 6.42
C ALA A 208 3.41 -12.79 6.90
N GLN A 209 3.53 -13.31 8.13
CA GLN A 209 4.80 -13.78 8.64
C GLN A 209 5.35 -14.94 7.79
N ALA A 210 4.56 -15.98 7.56
CA ALA A 210 4.98 -17.11 6.73
C ALA A 210 5.31 -16.69 5.28
N PHE A 211 4.55 -15.74 4.72
CA PHE A 211 4.81 -15.17 3.40
C PHE A 211 6.13 -14.41 3.36
N PHE A 212 6.40 -13.54 4.34
CA PHE A 212 7.64 -12.75 4.40
C PHE A 212 8.85 -13.66 4.58
N GLU A 213 8.78 -14.64 5.49
CA GLU A 213 9.85 -15.63 5.70
C GLU A 213 10.12 -16.43 4.41
N ALA A 214 9.07 -16.95 3.77
CA ALA A 214 9.19 -17.72 2.54
C ALA A 214 9.77 -16.89 1.37
N ALA A 215 9.35 -15.63 1.23
CA ALA A 215 9.84 -14.71 0.21
C ALA A 215 11.24 -14.14 0.49
N GLY A 216 11.77 -14.30 1.70
CA GLY A 216 13.01 -13.65 2.14
C GLY A 216 12.86 -12.14 2.35
N LEU A 217 11.66 -11.68 2.72
CA LEU A 217 11.40 -10.28 3.08
C LEU A 217 11.66 -10.04 4.57
N PRO A 218 11.96 -8.79 4.99
CA PRO A 218 12.26 -8.51 6.39
C PRO A 218 11.00 -8.59 7.26
N VAL A 219 10.87 -9.66 8.05
CA VAL A 219 9.72 -9.91 8.95
C VAL A 219 9.51 -8.79 9.97
N ALA A 220 10.59 -8.09 10.36
CA ALA A 220 10.52 -6.95 11.28
C ALA A 220 9.55 -5.85 10.80
N LEU A 221 9.37 -5.68 9.47
CA LEU A 221 8.46 -4.70 8.90
C LEU A 221 7.00 -4.93 9.28
N LEU A 222 6.60 -6.16 9.63
CA LEU A 222 5.24 -6.47 10.07
C LEU A 222 4.91 -5.85 11.43
N GLY A 223 5.90 -5.58 12.27
CA GLY A 223 5.74 -4.99 13.61
C GLY A 223 6.24 -3.55 13.76
N SER A 224 7.06 -3.07 12.82
CA SER A 224 7.65 -1.73 12.88
C SER A 224 6.63 -0.62 12.66
N ILE A 225 6.91 0.55 13.23
CA ILE A 225 6.19 1.79 12.96
C ILE A 225 6.50 2.24 11.52
N THR A 226 5.43 2.53 10.78
CA THR A 226 5.46 3.09 9.42
C THR A 226 5.04 4.56 9.49
N PRO A 227 5.86 5.50 8.97
CA PRO A 227 5.52 6.90 8.93
C PRO A 227 4.40 7.13 7.93
N SER A 228 3.72 8.25 8.08
CA SER A 228 2.63 8.67 7.24
C SER A 228 2.99 8.69 5.76
N SER A 229 4.19 9.14 5.40
CA SER A 229 4.63 9.19 4.00
C SER A 229 4.66 7.84 3.29
N LEU A 230 4.70 6.72 4.01
CA LEU A 230 4.74 5.35 3.46
C LEU A 230 3.58 4.46 3.93
N TYR A 231 2.66 5.01 4.74
CA TYR A 231 1.51 4.25 5.22
C TYR A 231 0.51 4.07 4.08
N CYS A 232 0.28 2.84 3.66
CA CYS A 232 -0.68 2.57 2.61
C CYS A 232 -1.27 1.16 2.64
N THR A 233 -2.58 1.10 2.45
CA THR A 233 -3.37 -0.08 2.10
C THR A 233 -4.05 0.21 0.76
N ALA A 234 -4.12 -0.78 -0.13
CA ALA A 234 -4.74 -0.66 -1.46
C ALA A 234 -4.36 0.62 -2.22
N PRO A 235 -3.07 0.86 -2.50
CA PRO A 235 -2.61 2.09 -3.10
C PRO A 235 -3.25 2.31 -4.48
N MET A 236 -3.74 3.52 -4.71
CA MET A 236 -3.93 4.05 -6.05
C MET A 236 -2.55 4.52 -6.55
N VAL A 237 -2.02 3.89 -7.60
CA VAL A 237 -0.61 4.07 -8.01
C VAL A 237 -0.54 4.57 -9.44
N VAL A 238 0.26 5.60 -9.66
CA VAL A 238 0.72 6.08 -10.98
C VAL A 238 2.24 6.16 -10.94
N GLY A 239 2.92 5.49 -11.86
CA GLY A 239 4.38 5.41 -11.88
C GLY A 239 4.96 5.54 -13.27
N THR A 240 6.26 5.82 -13.33
CA THR A 240 7.02 5.87 -14.58
C THR A 240 7.17 4.47 -15.18
N PRO A 241 7.40 4.36 -16.50
CA PRO A 241 7.74 3.08 -17.11
C PRO A 241 8.92 2.37 -16.42
N GLN A 242 9.92 3.12 -15.95
CA GLN A 242 11.08 2.60 -15.22
C GLN A 242 10.67 2.01 -13.86
N PHE A 243 9.82 2.70 -13.11
CA PHE A 243 9.27 2.18 -11.87
C PHE A 243 8.54 0.84 -12.09
N TRP A 244 7.63 0.78 -13.06
CA TRP A 244 6.89 -0.45 -13.36
C TRP A 244 7.78 -1.58 -13.87
N ALA A 245 8.82 -1.26 -14.65
CA ALA A 245 9.82 -2.22 -15.11
C ALA A 245 10.64 -2.83 -13.97
N ALA A 246 10.79 -2.14 -12.83
CA ALA A 246 11.45 -2.67 -11.64
C ALA A 246 10.45 -3.37 -10.69
N TYR A 247 9.30 -2.74 -10.43
CA TYR A 247 8.33 -3.20 -9.44
C TYR A 247 7.65 -4.51 -9.82
N LEU A 248 7.22 -4.68 -11.08
CA LEU A 248 6.46 -5.87 -11.49
C LEU A 248 7.31 -7.16 -11.50
N PRO A 249 8.56 -7.17 -12.00
CA PRO A 249 9.42 -8.34 -11.86
C PRO A 249 9.74 -8.68 -10.40
N TRP A 250 9.96 -7.66 -9.56
CA TRP A 250 10.15 -7.86 -8.12
C TRP A 250 8.93 -8.51 -7.48
N LEU A 251 7.74 -7.97 -7.72
CA LEU A 251 6.47 -8.48 -7.18
C LEU A 251 6.24 -9.93 -7.62
N ARG A 252 6.44 -10.23 -8.90
CA ARG A 252 6.34 -11.60 -9.43
C ARG A 252 7.33 -12.54 -8.75
N LYS A 253 8.59 -12.11 -8.55
CA LYS A 253 9.60 -12.90 -7.85
C LYS A 253 9.18 -13.19 -6.41
N VAL A 254 8.73 -12.17 -5.67
CA VAL A 254 8.26 -12.31 -4.28
C VAL A 254 7.12 -13.32 -4.19
N LEU A 255 6.07 -13.15 -4.99
CA LEU A 255 4.91 -14.05 -5.00
C LEU A 255 5.30 -15.49 -5.36
N THR A 256 6.09 -15.66 -6.42
CA THR A 256 6.55 -16.99 -6.86
C THR A 256 7.45 -17.67 -5.82
N THR A 257 8.29 -16.90 -5.13
CA THR A 257 9.20 -17.44 -4.12
C THR A 257 8.43 -17.85 -2.87
N ALA A 258 7.48 -17.02 -2.42
CA ALA A 258 6.60 -17.33 -1.30
C ALA A 258 5.79 -18.60 -1.58
N ASP A 259 5.12 -18.67 -2.74
CA ASP A 259 4.25 -19.79 -3.12
C ASP A 259 4.99 -21.14 -3.13
N LYS A 260 6.27 -21.13 -3.56
CA LYS A 260 7.12 -22.33 -3.59
C LYS A 260 7.63 -22.78 -2.22
N ARG A 261 7.81 -21.84 -1.28
CA ARG A 261 8.52 -22.09 0.00
C ARG A 261 7.61 -22.11 1.22
N MET A 262 6.39 -21.58 1.10
CA MET A 262 5.42 -21.63 2.19
C MET A 262 4.96 -23.06 2.49
N PRO A 263 4.67 -23.38 3.77
CA PRO A 263 3.98 -24.62 4.11
C PRO A 263 2.65 -24.75 3.37
N ALA A 264 2.36 -25.93 2.82
CA ALA A 264 1.20 -26.15 1.94
C ALA A 264 -0.12 -25.66 2.55
N ALA A 265 -0.39 -25.98 3.82
CA ALA A 265 -1.62 -25.55 4.49
C ALA A 265 -1.77 -24.01 4.56
N LEU A 266 -0.67 -23.29 4.85
CA LEU A 266 -0.70 -21.82 4.90
C LEU A 266 -0.76 -21.20 3.51
N ARG A 267 -0.13 -21.82 2.52
CA ARG A 267 -0.22 -21.40 1.12
C ARG A 267 -1.67 -21.56 0.62
N ASP A 268 -2.29 -22.69 0.89
CA ASP A 268 -3.66 -22.95 0.44
C ASP A 268 -4.64 -21.97 1.13
N GLU A 269 -4.44 -21.66 2.42
CA GLU A 269 -5.18 -20.60 3.14
C GLU A 269 -4.93 -19.21 2.54
N LEU A 270 -3.70 -18.89 2.12
CA LEU A 270 -3.36 -17.61 1.50
C LEU A 270 -4.13 -17.38 0.17
N HIS A 271 -4.34 -18.45 -0.60
CA HIS A 271 -5.09 -18.40 -1.87
C HIS A 271 -6.61 -18.53 -1.71
N ALA A 272 -7.09 -18.89 -0.53
CA ALA A 272 -8.51 -19.01 -0.27
C ALA A 272 -9.22 -17.64 -0.33
N PRO A 273 -10.51 -17.61 -0.72
CA PRO A 273 -11.33 -16.40 -0.58
C PRO A 273 -11.34 -15.90 0.86
N LEU A 274 -11.41 -14.58 1.02
CA LEU A 274 -11.57 -13.98 2.33
C LEU A 274 -12.90 -14.41 2.98
N PRO A 275 -12.96 -14.43 4.33
CA PRO A 275 -14.20 -14.74 5.03
C PRO A 275 -15.37 -13.86 4.59
N VAL A 276 -16.56 -14.47 4.53
CA VAL A 276 -17.82 -13.79 4.22
C VAL A 276 -18.04 -12.64 5.21
N GLY A 277 -18.44 -11.46 4.70
CA GLY A 277 -18.62 -10.24 5.49
C GLY A 277 -17.39 -9.33 5.56
N SER A 278 -16.27 -9.70 4.93
CA SER A 278 -15.18 -8.75 4.66
C SER A 278 -15.57 -7.79 3.52
N ALA A 279 -15.04 -6.56 3.55
CA ALA A 279 -15.34 -5.51 2.56
C ALA A 279 -14.97 -5.91 1.11
N GLU A 280 -14.09 -6.90 0.96
CA GLU A 280 -13.64 -7.47 -0.31
C GLU A 280 -13.85 -8.99 -0.32
N SER A 281 -15.04 -9.49 0.02
CA SER A 281 -15.30 -10.93 0.18
C SER A 281 -15.01 -11.81 -1.05
N ALA A 282 -14.80 -11.21 -2.23
CA ALA A 282 -14.36 -11.90 -3.45
C ALA A 282 -12.81 -11.92 -3.64
N ALA A 283 -12.07 -11.18 -2.83
CA ALA A 283 -10.60 -11.16 -2.84
C ALA A 283 -10.02 -12.32 -2.01
N SER A 284 -8.71 -12.56 -2.17
CA SER A 284 -7.93 -13.51 -1.39
C SER A 284 -6.90 -12.79 -0.53
N TYR A 285 -6.26 -13.50 0.42
CA TYR A 285 -5.13 -12.92 1.16
C TYR A 285 -3.96 -12.54 0.24
N VAL A 286 -3.72 -13.28 -0.86
CA VAL A 286 -2.71 -12.89 -1.86
C VAL A 286 -2.96 -11.48 -2.38
N GLN A 287 -4.21 -11.15 -2.72
CA GLN A 287 -4.55 -9.81 -3.23
C GLN A 287 -4.24 -8.72 -2.19
N LEU A 288 -4.55 -8.98 -0.91
CA LEU A 288 -4.20 -8.07 0.18
C LEU A 288 -2.68 -7.93 0.37
N MET A 289 -1.91 -9.02 0.25
CA MET A 289 -0.44 -8.96 0.29
C MET A 289 0.06 -8.03 -0.82
N VAL A 290 -0.40 -8.23 -2.06
CA VAL A 290 -0.01 -7.40 -3.21
C VAL A 290 -0.29 -5.91 -2.97
N GLN A 291 -1.45 -5.59 -2.40
CA GLN A 291 -1.84 -4.22 -2.07
C GLN A 291 -0.92 -3.56 -1.01
N MET A 292 -0.30 -4.33 -0.12
CA MET A 292 0.57 -3.79 0.94
C MET A 292 2.07 -3.92 0.65
N LEU A 293 2.46 -4.47 -0.49
CA LEU A 293 3.87 -4.69 -0.84
C LEU A 293 4.58 -3.46 -1.44
N LEU A 294 3.85 -2.43 -1.88
CA LEU A 294 4.46 -1.22 -2.44
C LEU A 294 5.43 -0.53 -1.44
N PRO A 295 5.04 -0.25 -0.17
CA PRO A 295 5.98 0.31 0.80
C PRO A 295 7.18 -0.60 1.10
N VAL A 296 7.01 -1.93 1.00
CA VAL A 296 8.10 -2.89 1.21
C VAL A 296 9.12 -2.80 0.06
N PHE A 297 8.63 -2.68 -1.18
CA PHE A 297 9.49 -2.45 -2.34
C PHE A 297 10.29 -1.15 -2.22
N LEU A 298 9.60 -0.03 -1.92
CA LEU A 298 10.20 1.30 -1.82
C LEU A 298 11.24 1.43 -0.70
N ARG A 299 11.21 0.55 0.31
CA ARG A 299 12.22 0.48 1.38
C ARG A 299 13.36 -0.48 1.10
N SER A 300 13.29 -1.25 0.02
CA SER A 300 14.25 -2.29 -0.31
C SER A 300 14.81 -2.06 -1.71
N GLN A 301 14.40 -2.85 -2.70
CA GLN A 301 14.93 -2.78 -4.06
C GLN A 301 14.53 -1.50 -4.80
N GLY A 302 13.48 -0.81 -4.35
CA GLY A 302 13.00 0.43 -4.92
C GLY A 302 13.44 1.69 -4.19
N GLN A 303 14.43 1.62 -3.30
CA GLN A 303 14.86 2.77 -2.46
C GLN A 303 15.33 3.99 -3.27
N ASP A 304 15.80 3.78 -4.51
CA ASP A 304 16.29 4.84 -5.38
C ASP A 304 15.16 5.53 -6.17
N PHE A 305 13.94 4.98 -6.15
CA PHE A 305 12.78 5.63 -6.76
C PHE A 305 12.26 6.72 -5.83
N LYS A 306 12.07 7.91 -6.39
CA LYS A 306 11.43 9.01 -5.67
C LYS A 306 9.93 8.76 -5.62
N ALA A 307 9.44 8.33 -4.47
CA ALA A 307 8.02 8.13 -4.22
C ALA A 307 7.38 9.37 -3.58
N LEU A 308 6.20 9.74 -4.05
CA LEU A 308 5.42 10.86 -3.52
C LEU A 308 4.00 10.40 -3.17
N ARG A 309 3.66 10.49 -1.88
CA ARG A 309 2.28 10.28 -1.45
C ARG A 309 1.48 11.56 -1.65
N LEU A 310 0.40 11.46 -2.42
CA LEU A 310 -0.53 12.56 -2.64
C LEU A 310 -1.62 12.54 -1.57
N ALA A 311 -1.82 13.70 -0.93
CA ALA A 311 -2.87 13.89 0.05
C ALA A 311 -4.26 13.82 -0.59
N LEU A 312 -5.22 13.33 0.17
CA LEU A 312 -6.64 13.30 -0.20
C LEU A 312 -7.39 14.31 0.69
N PRO A 313 -7.65 15.55 0.22
CA PRO A 313 -8.15 16.63 1.07
C PRO A 313 -9.43 16.30 1.82
N GLU A 314 -10.38 15.57 1.22
CA GLU A 314 -11.60 15.17 1.92
C GLU A 314 -11.30 14.19 3.06
N ARG A 315 -10.41 13.21 2.85
CA ARG A 315 -9.97 12.28 3.91
C ARG A 315 -9.15 12.97 5.00
N GLU A 316 -8.42 14.03 4.66
CA GLU A 316 -7.70 14.86 5.63
C GLU A 316 -8.66 15.70 6.50
N ARG A 317 -9.78 16.16 5.93
CA ARG A 317 -10.82 16.90 6.65
C ARG A 317 -11.57 16.04 7.66
N GLU A 318 -11.76 14.76 7.36
CA GLU A 318 -12.41 13.77 8.24
C GLU A 318 -11.64 13.49 9.54
N LEU A 319 -10.34 13.79 9.57
CA LEU A 319 -9.52 13.60 10.76
C LEU A 319 -9.92 14.55 11.88
N ASN A 320 -10.23 14.00 13.05
CA ASN A 320 -10.38 14.80 14.25
C ASN A 320 -9.02 15.31 14.78
N VAL A 321 -9.06 16.24 15.73
CA VAL A 321 -7.85 16.86 16.31
C VAL A 321 -6.90 15.84 16.92
N HIS A 322 -7.42 14.79 17.58
CA HIS A 322 -6.61 13.76 18.20
C HIS A 322 -5.88 12.91 17.15
N GLN A 323 -6.55 12.54 16.07
CA GLN A 323 -5.93 11.79 14.96
C GLN A 323 -4.83 12.61 14.27
N LYS A 324 -5.04 13.91 14.07
CA LYS A 324 -3.99 14.79 13.51
C LYS A 324 -2.75 14.82 14.40
N LEU A 325 -2.94 15.00 15.71
CA LEU A 325 -1.85 14.99 16.69
C LEU A 325 -1.16 13.63 16.79
N LEU A 326 -1.93 12.53 16.81
CA LEU A 326 -1.37 11.18 16.85
C LEU A 326 -0.53 10.89 15.61
N ARG A 327 -0.99 11.29 14.42
CA ARG A 327 -0.22 11.14 13.18
C ARG A 327 1.09 11.92 13.25
N GLU A 328 1.03 13.18 13.66
CA GLU A 328 2.23 14.03 13.80
C GLU A 328 3.22 13.46 14.82
N MET A 329 2.74 13.05 15.99
CA MET A 329 3.58 12.42 17.02
C MET A 329 4.25 11.15 16.50
N LYS A 330 3.52 10.29 15.77
CA LYS A 330 4.06 9.08 15.14
C LYS A 330 5.17 9.42 14.16
N ASP A 331 4.97 10.43 13.31
CA ASP A 331 5.96 10.84 12.31
C ASP A 331 7.19 11.48 12.93
N VAL A 332 7.03 12.28 13.98
CA VAL A 332 8.16 12.85 14.73
C VAL A 332 8.94 11.73 15.42
N ALA A 333 8.26 10.78 16.06
CA ALA A 333 8.89 9.63 16.68
C ALA A 333 9.69 8.80 15.66
N HIS A 334 9.10 8.54 14.49
CA HIS A 334 9.77 7.83 13.40
C HIS A 334 10.97 8.60 12.85
N ARG A 335 10.81 9.89 12.52
CA ARG A 335 11.90 10.71 11.95
C ARG A 335 13.08 10.86 12.92
N THR A 336 12.81 10.96 14.22
CA THR A 336 13.84 11.09 15.26
C THR A 336 14.34 9.76 15.81
N GLN A 337 13.75 8.63 15.38
CA GLN A 337 14.04 7.29 15.88
C GLN A 337 13.93 7.21 17.43
N SER A 338 13.03 8.00 18.01
CA SER A 338 12.91 8.16 19.46
C SER A 338 11.92 7.15 20.05
N ALA A 339 12.45 6.14 20.72
CA ALA A 339 11.64 5.15 21.45
C ALA A 339 10.76 5.81 22.52
N TRP A 340 11.23 6.90 23.15
CA TRP A 340 10.44 7.65 24.13
C TRP A 340 9.22 8.33 23.49
N LEU A 341 9.42 9.04 22.37
CA LEU A 341 8.30 9.66 21.66
C LEU A 341 7.31 8.63 21.12
N ALA A 342 7.81 7.51 20.62
CA ALA A 342 6.95 6.41 20.18
C ALA A 342 6.16 5.81 21.35
N ALA A 343 6.74 5.66 22.54
CA ALA A 343 6.02 5.22 23.73
C ALA A 343 4.95 6.23 24.16
N CYS A 344 5.24 7.53 24.11
CA CYS A 344 4.25 8.58 24.33
C CYS A 344 3.09 8.50 23.34
N TRP A 345 3.40 8.31 22.05
CA TRP A 345 2.38 8.10 21.02
C TRP A 345 1.54 6.86 21.29
N VAL A 346 2.15 5.70 21.60
CA VAL A 346 1.42 4.45 21.92
C VAL A 346 0.47 4.66 23.10
N ASN A 347 0.92 5.31 24.17
CA ASN A 347 0.09 5.58 25.34
C ASN A 347 -1.11 6.45 25.00
N TYR A 348 -0.88 7.55 24.28
CA TYR A 348 -1.97 8.44 23.88
C TYR A 348 -2.95 7.76 22.92
N ARG A 349 -2.42 7.01 21.95
CA ARG A 349 -3.21 6.19 21.02
C ARG A 349 -4.07 5.17 21.74
N ASN A 350 -3.55 4.50 22.76
CA ASN A 350 -4.30 3.51 23.53
C ASN A 350 -5.44 4.15 24.33
N LEU A 351 -5.22 5.35 24.89
CA LEU A 351 -6.29 6.13 25.52
C LEU A 351 -7.36 6.53 24.50
N TYR A 352 -6.95 7.02 23.33
CA TYR A 352 -7.87 7.39 22.24
C TYR A 352 -8.72 6.19 21.78
N LEU A 353 -8.10 5.03 21.53
CA LEU A 353 -8.84 3.82 21.17
C LEU A 353 -9.74 3.33 22.31
N GLY A 354 -9.32 3.46 23.57
CA GLY A 354 -10.14 3.15 24.73
C GLY A 354 -11.41 3.99 24.85
N GLN A 355 -11.39 5.23 24.34
CA GLN A 355 -12.54 6.13 24.33
C GLN A 355 -13.43 5.97 23.08
N THR A 356 -12.83 5.67 21.93
CA THR A 356 -13.53 5.67 20.63
C THR A 356 -14.01 4.30 20.18
N GLN A 357 -13.45 3.22 20.73
CA GLN A 357 -13.85 1.85 20.43
C GLN A 357 -14.68 1.25 21.55
N SER A 358 -15.48 0.24 21.23
CA SER A 358 -16.27 -0.46 22.22
C SER A 358 -15.39 -1.27 23.18
N LYS A 359 -15.86 -1.48 24.42
CA LYS A 359 -15.15 -2.30 25.41
C LYS A 359 -14.80 -3.71 24.89
N PRO A 360 -15.71 -4.45 24.20
CA PRO A 360 -15.37 -5.74 23.60
C PRO A 360 -14.27 -5.63 22.53
N TRP A 361 -14.28 -4.57 21.71
CA TRP A 361 -13.24 -4.35 20.70
C TRP A 361 -11.88 -4.15 21.36
N VAL A 362 -11.82 -3.29 22.40
CA VAL A 362 -10.57 -3.00 23.13
C VAL A 362 -10.00 -4.26 23.77
N GLN A 363 -10.84 -5.05 24.45
CA GLN A 363 -10.41 -6.30 25.08
C GLN A 363 -9.87 -7.32 24.08
N LYS A 364 -10.47 -7.37 22.88
CA LYS A 364 -10.09 -8.31 21.83
C LYS A 364 -8.83 -7.89 21.08
N HIS A 365 -8.69 -6.60 20.74
CA HIS A 365 -7.73 -6.16 19.73
C HIS A 365 -6.58 -5.31 20.29
N LEU A 366 -6.80 -4.49 21.34
CA LEU A 366 -5.82 -3.46 21.73
C LEU A 366 -4.45 -4.06 22.06
N ARG A 367 -4.44 -5.21 22.75
CA ARG A 367 -3.19 -5.91 23.10
C ARG A 367 -2.45 -6.44 21.87
N SER A 368 -3.16 -6.98 20.87
CA SER A 368 -2.52 -7.57 19.68
C SER A 368 -1.93 -6.51 18.76
N ILE A 369 -2.50 -5.31 18.73
CA ILE A 369 -2.04 -4.19 17.88
C ILE A 369 -1.11 -3.23 18.61
N THR A 370 -0.69 -3.56 19.83
CA THR A 370 0.28 -2.80 20.62
C THR A 370 1.53 -3.66 20.79
N PRO A 371 2.51 -3.53 19.87
CA PRO A 371 3.78 -4.24 19.97
C PRO A 371 4.43 -4.04 21.34
N SER A 372 5.03 -5.10 21.89
CA SER A 372 5.81 -5.03 23.13
C SER A 372 7.14 -4.31 22.95
N GLU A 373 7.64 -4.26 21.72
CA GLU A 373 8.89 -3.59 21.35
C GLU A 373 8.62 -2.54 20.28
N ILE A 374 9.20 -1.36 20.45
CA ILE A 374 9.14 -0.28 19.47
C ILE A 374 10.26 -0.50 18.46
N LYS A 375 9.88 -0.71 17.20
CA LYS A 375 10.80 -0.83 16.06
C LYS A 375 10.43 0.21 15.03
N PHE A 376 11.44 0.81 14.41
CA PHE A 376 11.27 1.70 13.27
C PHE A 376 11.74 0.95 12.03
N ALA A 377 10.96 1.06 10.95
CA ALA A 377 11.26 0.40 9.69
C ALA A 377 12.16 1.25 8.81
#